data_AF-A0A6G2X9W4-F1
#
_entry.id   AF-A0A6G2X9W4-F1
#
_cell.length_a   1.000
_cell.length_b   1.000
_cell.length_c   1.000
_cell.angle_alpha   90.00
_cell.angle_beta   90.00
_cell.angle_gamma   90.00
#
_symmetry.space_group_name_H-M   'P 1'
#
loop_
_entity.id
_entity.type
_entity.pdbx_description
1 polymer ?
#
loop_
_entity_poly.entity_id
_entity_poly.type
_entity_poly.pdbx_seq_one_letter_code
_entity_poly.pdbx_strand_id
1 'polypeptide(L)'
;MAVSKPSKVTAAAALATNITWELESFTREAEMIAEKAAHIAANPPSAERTVSGDVTRLAQYVTDLLRRAATIEASQKAISLMEAESETPDK
;
A
#
# COMPACT_ATOMS: atom_id res chain seq x y z
N MET A 1 -16.05 -40.71 3.29
CA MET A 1 -15.16 -39.54 3.32
C MET A 1 -15.87 -38.37 2.65
N ALA A 2 -16.33 -37.38 3.42
CA ALA A 2 -16.96 -36.21 2.86
C ALA A 2 -15.86 -35.29 2.32
N VAL A 3 -15.78 -35.17 1.00
CA VAL A 3 -14.90 -34.20 0.33
C VAL A 3 -15.43 -32.81 0.67
N SER A 4 -14.68 -32.05 1.47
CA SER A 4 -15.04 -30.65 1.75
C SER A 4 -15.07 -29.89 0.44
N LYS A 5 -16.22 -29.29 0.11
CA LYS A 5 -16.36 -28.39 -1.06
C LYS A 5 -15.26 -27.31 -0.99
N PRO A 6 -14.64 -26.94 -2.13
CA PRO A 6 -13.74 -25.79 -2.16
C PRO A 6 -14.53 -24.57 -1.68
N SER A 7 -14.05 -23.89 -0.65
CA SER A 7 -14.63 -22.63 -0.20
C SER A 7 -14.68 -21.68 -1.39
N LYS A 8 -15.88 -21.19 -1.74
CA LYS A 8 -16.01 -20.22 -2.82
C LYS A 8 -15.22 -18.98 -2.40
N VAL A 9 -14.13 -18.68 -3.10
CA VAL A 9 -13.42 -17.40 -2.95
C VAL A 9 -14.42 -16.31 -3.31
N THR A 10 -14.81 -15.50 -2.33
CA THR A 10 -15.68 -14.34 -2.56
C THR A 10 -14.84 -13.19 -3.10
N ALA A 11 -15.47 -12.26 -3.82
CA ALA A 11 -14.81 -11.04 -4.28
C ALA A 11 -14.20 -10.26 -3.10
N ALA A 12 -14.89 -10.22 -1.95
CA ALA A 12 -14.39 -9.60 -0.73
C ALA A 12 -13.13 -10.31 -0.18
N ALA A 13 -13.11 -11.66 -0.13
CA ALA A 13 -11.94 -12.40 0.34
C ALA A 13 -10.73 -12.24 -0.58
N ALA A 14 -10.95 -12.20 -1.89
CA ALA A 14 -9.89 -11.93 -2.87
C ALA A 14 -9.35 -10.50 -2.73
N LEU A 15 -10.23 -9.51 -2.55
CA LEU A 15 -9.85 -8.12 -2.35
C LEU A 15 -9.09 -7.93 -1.03
N ALA A 16 -9.54 -8.54 0.07
CA ALA A 16 -8.86 -8.49 1.36
C ALA A 16 -7.43 -9.05 1.27
N THR A 17 -7.27 -10.19 0.58
CA THR A 17 -5.94 -10.78 0.36
C THR A 17 -5.04 -9.83 -0.42
N ASN A 18 -5.55 -9.23 -1.49
CA ASN A 18 -4.80 -8.26 -2.30
C ASN A 18 -4.35 -7.05 -1.47
N ILE A 19 -5.23 -6.49 -0.64
CA ILE A 19 -4.90 -5.36 0.25
C ILE A 19 -3.79 -5.73 1.22
N THR A 20 -3.77 -6.94 1.78
CA THR A 20 -2.68 -7.38 2.67
C THR A 20 -1.32 -7.34 1.95
N TRP A 21 -1.24 -7.91 0.75
CA TRP A 21 0.00 -7.85 -0.05
C TRP A 21 0.40 -6.41 -0.40
N GLU A 22 -0.58 -5.56 -0.71
CA GLU A 22 -0.35 -4.16 -1.03
C GLU A 22 0.13 -3.37 0.19
N LEU A 23 -0.40 -3.64 1.40
CA LEU A 23 0.08 -3.06 2.66
C LEU A 23 1.53 -3.48 2.98
N GLU A 24 1.88 -4.74 2.73
CA GLU A 24 3.26 -5.22 2.90
C GLU A 24 4.22 -4.57 1.89
N SER A 25 3.80 -4.40 0.63
CA SER A 25 4.58 -3.66 -0.37
C SER A 25 4.74 -2.20 0.00
N PHE A 26 3.65 -1.56 0.42
CA PHE A 26 3.63 -0.17 0.86
C PHE A 26 4.60 0.07 2.02
N THR A 27 4.60 -0.82 3.02
CA THR A 27 5.49 -0.72 4.19
C THR A 27 6.95 -0.81 3.76
N ARG A 28 7.30 -1.80 2.94
CA ARG A 28 8.68 -1.95 2.43
C ARG A 28 9.15 -0.74 1.62
N GLU A 29 8.28 -0.18 0.80
CA GLU A 29 8.61 1.02 0.03
C GLU A 29 8.78 2.25 0.90
N ALA A 30 7.95 2.40 1.93
CA ALA A 30 8.10 3.47 2.92
C ALA A 30 9.46 3.38 3.63
N GLU A 31 9.90 2.18 4.02
CA GLU A 31 11.21 1.93 4.62
C GLU A 31 12.35 2.30 3.67
N MET A 32 12.31 1.84 2.41
CA MET A 32 13.34 2.18 1.41
C MET A 32 13.43 3.69 1.16
N ILE A 33 12.29 4.39 1.11
CA ILE A 33 12.26 5.86 0.97
C ILE A 33 12.90 6.52 2.19
N ALA A 34 12.59 6.05 3.40
CA ALA A 34 13.18 6.57 4.63
C ALA A 34 14.70 6.35 4.68
N GLU A 35 15.18 5.17 4.31
CA GLU A 35 16.62 4.87 4.20
C GLU A 35 17.31 5.80 3.19
N LYS A 36 16.70 6.01 2.03
CA LYS A 36 17.23 6.93 1.01
C LYS A 36 17.27 8.37 1.51
N ALA A 37 16.23 8.82 2.21
CA ALA A 37 16.20 10.13 2.84
C ALA A 37 17.32 10.30 3.87
N ALA A 38 17.51 9.30 4.74
CA ALA A 38 18.58 9.27 5.73
C ALA A 38 19.97 9.31 5.07
N HIS A 39 20.17 8.55 3.98
CA HIS A 39 21.42 8.56 3.23
C HIS A 39 21.71 9.94 2.61
N ILE A 40 20.70 10.60 2.04
CA ILE A 40 20.86 11.97 1.51
C ILE A 40 21.19 12.95 2.64
N ALA A 41 20.54 12.84 3.80
CA ALA A 41 20.80 13.72 4.94
C ALA A 41 22.21 13.51 5.53
N ALA A 42 22.67 12.26 5.62
CA ALA A 42 24.00 11.90 6.11
C ALA A 42 25.13 12.34 5.15
N ASN A 43 24.81 12.56 3.87
CA ASN A 43 25.75 13.01 2.86
C ASN A 43 25.30 14.39 2.35
N PRO A 44 25.66 15.50 3.00
CA PRO A 44 25.27 16.83 2.54
C PRO A 44 25.92 17.18 1.19
N PRO A 45 25.33 18.10 0.42
CA PRO A 45 25.93 18.56 -0.83
C PRO A 45 27.31 19.19 -0.60
N SER A 46 28.22 18.94 -1.53
CA SER A 46 29.58 19.49 -1.55
C SER A 46 29.88 20.07 -2.94
N ALA A 47 31.05 20.68 -3.12
CA ALA A 47 31.47 21.22 -4.41
C ALA A 47 31.48 20.17 -5.54
N GLU A 48 31.62 18.88 -5.19
CA GLU A 48 31.65 17.75 -6.13
C GLU A 48 30.31 16.98 -6.19
N ARG A 49 29.33 17.32 -5.34
CA ARG A 49 28.06 16.58 -5.22
C ARG A 49 26.84 17.49 -5.06
N THR A 50 25.98 17.48 -6.08
CA THR A 50 24.65 18.11 -6.04
C THR A 50 23.57 17.12 -5.63
N VAL A 51 22.77 17.43 -4.61
CA VAL A 51 21.66 16.57 -4.14
C VAL A 51 20.28 16.93 -4.71
N SER A 52 20.17 17.96 -5.55
CA SER A 52 18.89 18.48 -6.05
C SER A 52 18.06 17.44 -6.83
N GLY A 53 18.73 16.61 -7.64
CA GLY A 53 18.09 15.51 -8.37
C GLY A 53 17.59 14.39 -7.45
N ASP A 54 18.36 14.07 -6.41
CA ASP A 54 18.00 13.03 -5.45
C ASP A 54 16.82 13.46 -4.57
N VAL A 55 16.80 14.72 -4.13
CA VAL A 55 15.68 15.31 -3.39
C VAL A 55 14.42 15.36 -4.24
N THR A 56 14.51 15.74 -5.52
CA THR A 56 13.36 15.75 -6.44
C THR A 56 12.77 14.34 -6.61
N ARG A 57 13.61 13.33 -6.82
CA ARG A 57 13.16 11.93 -6.93
C ARG A 57 12.53 11.44 -5.63
N LEU A 58 13.12 11.80 -4.49
CA LEU A 58 12.56 11.44 -3.18
C LEU A 58 11.16 12.03 -3.00
N ALA A 59 10.94 13.30 -3.38
CA ALA A 59 9.63 13.93 -3.32
C ALA A 59 8.60 13.24 -4.22
N GLN A 60 9.00 12.80 -5.42
CA GLN A 60 8.15 12.03 -6.33
C GLN A 60 7.75 10.69 -5.70
N TYR A 61 8.71 9.94 -5.15
CA TYR A 61 8.42 8.66 -4.49
C TYR A 61 7.49 8.81 -3.29
N VAL A 62 7.67 9.84 -2.46
CA VAL A 62 6.75 10.13 -1.35
C VAL A 62 5.35 10.45 -1.87
N THR A 63 5.25 11.24 -2.94
CA THR A 63 3.95 11.59 -3.54
C THR A 63 3.21 10.35 -4.08
N ASP A 64 3.94 9.47 -4.75
CA ASP A 64 3.37 8.23 -5.27
C ASP A 64 2.95 7.28 -4.14
N LEU A 65 3.75 7.20 -3.08
CA LEU A 65 3.41 6.44 -1.87
C LEU A 65 2.12 6.98 -1.24
N LEU A 66 1.97 8.30 -1.08
CA LEU A 66 0.74 8.92 -0.57
C LEU A 66 -0.48 8.61 -1.44
N ARG A 67 -0.33 8.61 -2.77
CA ARG A 67 -1.42 8.22 -3.68
C ARG A 67 -1.83 6.76 -3.47
N ARG A 68 -0.86 5.86 -3.28
CA ARG A 68 -1.14 4.45 -2.97
C ARG A 68 -1.82 4.28 -1.61
N ALA A 69 -1.42 5.03 -0.60
CA ALA A 69 -2.09 5.02 0.71
C ALA A 69 -3.59 5.34 0.58
N ALA A 70 -3.94 6.36 -0.22
CA ALA A 70 -5.34 6.72 -0.47
C ALA A 70 -6.11 5.58 -1.18
N THR A 71 -5.48 4.90 -2.13
CA THR A 71 -6.08 3.73 -2.81
C THR A 71 -6.32 2.57 -1.85
N ILE A 72 -5.36 2.27 -0.96
CA ILE A 72 -5.49 1.24 0.06
C ILE A 72 -6.65 1.57 1.01
N GLU A 73 -6.75 2.82 1.47
CA GLU A 73 -7.84 3.27 2.35
C GLU A 73 -9.21 3.14 1.66
N ALA A 74 -9.31 3.53 0.39
CA ALA A 74 -10.52 3.37 -0.40
C ALA A 74 -10.92 1.89 -0.56
N SER A 75 -9.92 1.01 -0.75
CA SER A 75 -10.13 -0.43 -0.90
C SER A 75 -10.63 -1.07 0.40
N GLN A 76 -10.11 -0.63 1.56
CA GLN A 76 -10.61 -1.06 2.87
C GLN A 76 -12.07 -0.64 3.08
N LYS A 77 -12.42 0.60 2.74
CA LYS A 77 -13.81 1.08 2.81
C LYS A 77 -14.75 0.27 1.91
N ALA A 78 -14.29 -0.11 0.72
CA ALA A 78 -15.07 -0.94 -0.20
C ALA A 78 -15.37 -2.33 0.39
N ILE A 79 -14.41 -2.95 1.08
CA ILE A 79 -14.64 -4.24 1.78
C ILE A 79 -15.71 -4.06 2.85
N SER A 80 -15.61 -3.04 3.70
CA SER A 80 -16.59 -2.81 4.76
C SER A 80 -18.01 -2.60 4.22
N LEU A 81 -18.15 -1.96 3.06
CA LEU A 81 -19.45 -1.81 2.39
C LEU A 81 -19.98 -3.15 1.86
N MET A 82 -19.13 -3.96 1.22
CA MET A 82 -19.51 -5.29 0.72
C MET A 82 -19.93 -6.23 1.85
N GLU A 83 -19.25 -6.16 3.00
CA GLU A 83 -19.61 -6.92 4.20
C GLU A 83 -20.97 -6.47 4.76
N ALA A 84 -21.20 -5.16 4.88
CA ALA A 84 -22.48 -4.60 5.35
C ALA A 84 -23.66 -4.97 4.44
N GLU A 85 -23.49 -4.94 3.12
CA GLU A 85 -24.51 -5.39 2.16
C GLU A 85 -24.82 -6.89 2.27
N SER A 86 -23.80 -7.70 2.60
CA SER A 86 -23.97 -9.14 2.78
C SER A 86 -24.65 -9.53 4.10
N GLU A 87 -24.62 -8.64 5.11
CA GLU A 87 -25.26 -8.82 6.41
C GLU A 87 -26.69 -8.30 6.49
N THR A 88 -27.18 -7.56 5.48
CA THR A 88 -28.59 -7.20 5.36
C THR A 88 -29.37 -8.29 4.62
N PRO A 89 -30.05 -9.24 5.31
CA PRO A 89 -31.02 -10.08 4.65
C PRO A 89 -32.19 -9.21 4.19
N ASP A 90 -32.59 -9.35 2.93
CA ASP A 90 -33.85 -8.83 2.39
C ASP A 90 -34.98 -8.99 3.42
N LYS A 91 -35.66 -7.89 3.74
CA LYS A 91 -36.95 -7.90 4.44
C LYS A 91 -38.08 -7.92 3.43
#